data_AF-A0A8X6TKR0-F1
#
_entry.id   AF-A0A8X6TKR0-F1
#
_cell.length_a   1.000
_cell.length_b   1.000
_cell.length_c   1.000
_cell.angle_alpha   90.00
_cell.angle_beta   90.00
_cell.angle_gamma   90.00
#
_symmetry.space_group_name_H-M   'P 1'
#
loop_
_entity.id
_entity.type
_entity.pdbx_description
1 polymer ?
#
loop_
_entity_poly.entity_id
_entity_poly.type
_entity_poly.pdbx_seq_one_letter_code
_entity_poly.pdbx_strand_id
1 'polypeptide(L)'
;MEWVVDKIQQCIGLSCYEITLKALEFIKSFINAIEFKASYRLAVYFMKRHGISVRRRTTITQHLPDDQEDKLLSFQRVQSRWCKEAVIHARAPFVSMPLGVFHSEGIAPSKVGSGNYSK
;
A
#
# COMPACT_ATOMS: atom_id res chain seq x y z
N MET A 1 -24.99 2.01 -12.05
CA MET A 1 -24.75 3.13 -11.11
C MET A 1 -24.36 2.63 -9.72
N GLU A 2 -25.01 1.59 -9.21
CA GLU A 2 -24.78 1.04 -7.86
C GLU A 2 -23.31 0.82 -7.52
N TRP A 3 -22.55 0.17 -8.40
CA TRP A 3 -21.12 -0.08 -8.19
C TRP A 3 -20.29 1.19 -7.96
N VAL A 4 -20.61 2.28 -8.66
CA VAL A 4 -19.91 3.56 -8.50
C VAL A 4 -20.24 4.21 -7.16
N VAL A 5 -21.50 4.11 -6.73
CA VAL A 5 -21.96 4.64 -5.43
C VAL A 5 -21.29 3.90 -4.28
N ASP A 6 -21.22 2.56 -4.34
CA ASP A 6 -20.53 1.73 -3.35
C ASP A 6 -19.05 2.15 -3.18
N LYS A 7 -18.35 2.38 -4.30
CA LYS A 7 -16.95 2.83 -4.26
C LYS A 7 -16.79 4.24 -3.68
N ILE A 8 -17.73 5.14 -3.96
CA ILE A 8 -17.74 6.48 -3.37
C ILE A 8 -18.00 6.40 -1.87
N GLN A 9 -18.92 5.54 -1.41
CA GLN A 9 -19.18 5.30 0.01
C GLN A 9 -17.95 4.74 0.74
N GLN A 10 -17.15 3.92 0.06
CA GLN A 10 -15.87 3.41 0.56
C GLN A 10 -14.73 4.44 0.49
N CYS A 11 -14.99 5.68 0.06
CA CYS A 11 -14.00 6.74 -0.14
C CYS A 11 -12.88 6.35 -1.13
N ILE A 12 -13.13 5.42 -2.05
CA ILE A 12 -12.16 4.98 -3.06
C ILE A 12 -12.27 5.90 -4.27
N GLY A 13 -11.14 6.48 -4.67
CA GLY A 13 -11.06 7.27 -5.90
C GLY A 13 -11.16 6.36 -7.13
N LEU A 14 -12.08 6.69 -8.04
CA LEU A 14 -12.20 6.00 -9.32
C LEU A 14 -11.56 6.80 -10.45
N SER A 15 -10.76 6.13 -11.25
CA SER A 15 -10.22 6.66 -12.49
C SER A 15 -11.20 6.51 -13.65
N CYS A 16 -11.03 7.32 -14.70
CA CYS A 16 -11.80 7.17 -15.94
C CYS A 16 -11.62 5.76 -16.54
N TYR A 17 -10.44 5.18 -16.39
CA TYR A 17 -10.11 3.87 -16.94
C TYR A 17 -10.90 2.74 -16.26
N GLU A 18 -10.97 2.74 -14.93
CA GLU A 18 -11.76 1.75 -14.18
C GLU A 18 -13.24 1.82 -14.53
N ILE A 19 -13.78 3.03 -14.70
CA ILE A 19 -15.16 3.24 -15.13
C ILE A 19 -15.38 2.69 -16.54
N THR A 20 -14.44 2.91 -17.48
CA THR A 20 -14.54 2.34 -18.83
C THR A 20 -14.49 0.81 -18.82
N LEU A 21 -13.62 0.21 -18.01
CA LEU A 21 -13.55 -1.26 -17.87
C LEU A 21 -14.86 -1.81 -17.33
N LYS A 22 -15.41 -1.17 -16.28
CA LYS A 22 -16.66 -1.64 -15.69
C LYS A 22 -17.85 -1.51 -16.65
N ALA A 23 -17.87 -0.47 -17.48
CA ALA A 23 -18.87 -0.31 -18.53
C ALA A 23 -18.76 -1.43 -19.59
N LEU A 24 -17.55 -1.83 -19.99
CA LEU A 24 -17.34 -2.93 -20.92
C LEU A 24 -17.82 -4.27 -20.35
N GLU A 25 -17.48 -4.57 -19.09
CA GLU A 25 -17.95 -5.77 -18.41
C GLU A 25 -19.48 -5.82 -18.36
N PHE A 26 -20.10 -4.70 -17.99
CA PHE A 26 -21.55 -4.60 -17.91
C PHE A 26 -22.19 -4.89 -19.28
N ILE A 27 -21.66 -4.32 -20.35
CA ILE A 27 -22.25 -4.49 -21.69
C ILE A 27 -22.03 -5.87 -22.27
N LYS A 28 -20.87 -6.48 -21.99
CA LYS A 28 -20.64 -7.90 -22.28
C LYS A 28 -21.69 -8.77 -21.59
N SER A 29 -22.00 -8.51 -20.32
CA SER A 29 -22.99 -9.30 -19.57
C SER A 29 -24.44 -9.05 -19.99
N PHE A 30 -24.78 -7.86 -20.49
CA PHE A 30 -26.18 -7.45 -20.65
C PHE A 30 -26.70 -7.58 -22.09
N ILE A 31 -25.87 -7.27 -23.09
CA ILE A 31 -26.34 -7.13 -24.49
C ILE A 31 -25.51 -8.02 -25.44
N ASN A 32 -24.39 -8.62 -24.99
CA ASN A 32 -23.41 -9.24 -25.88
C ASN A 32 -23.05 -8.31 -27.07
N ALA A 33 -23.08 -6.99 -26.84
CA ALA A 33 -22.84 -6.02 -27.89
C ALA A 33 -21.35 -6.00 -28.25
N ILE A 34 -21.04 -6.47 -29.45
CA ILE A 34 -19.67 -6.54 -29.98
C ILE A 34 -19.12 -5.13 -30.25
N GLU A 35 -19.98 -4.15 -30.51
CA GLU A 35 -19.56 -2.83 -31.02
C GLU A 35 -19.46 -1.72 -29.95
N PHE A 36 -19.73 -2.01 -28.68
CA PHE A 36 -19.67 -0.94 -27.68
C PHE A 36 -18.24 -0.49 -27.40
N LYS A 37 -17.95 0.77 -27.75
CA LYS A 37 -16.66 1.41 -27.45
C LYS A 37 -16.74 2.24 -26.18
N ALA A 38 -16.23 1.69 -25.08
CA ALA A 38 -16.02 2.46 -23.85
C ALA A 38 -14.86 3.45 -24.03
N SER A 39 -15.17 4.69 -24.40
CA SER A 39 -14.17 5.75 -24.56
C SER A 39 -13.93 6.52 -23.26
N TYR A 40 -12.76 7.15 -23.15
CA TYR A 40 -12.47 8.10 -22.08
C TYR A 40 -13.53 9.20 -21.96
N ARG A 41 -13.99 9.74 -23.10
CA ARG A 41 -15.04 10.78 -23.14
C ARG A 41 -16.34 10.30 -22.53
N LEU A 42 -16.70 9.03 -22.75
CA LEU A 42 -17.88 8.42 -22.12
C LEU A 42 -17.76 8.43 -20.59
N ALA A 43 -16.61 8.01 -20.06
CA ALA A 43 -16.37 8.04 -18.61
C ALA A 43 -16.40 9.46 -18.03
N VAL A 44 -15.79 10.43 -18.72
CA VAL A 44 -15.83 11.85 -18.30
C VAL A 44 -17.25 12.40 -18.30
N TYR A 45 -18.02 12.16 -19.37
CA TYR A 45 -19.41 12.62 -19.44
C TYR A 45 -20.29 11.93 -18.42
N PHE A 46 -20.09 10.63 -18.20
CA PHE A 46 -20.77 9.87 -17.17
C PHE A 46 -20.52 10.49 -15.79
N MET A 47 -19.26 10.71 -15.42
CA MET A 47 -18.91 11.34 -14.15
C MET A 47 -19.50 12.74 -14.02
N LYS A 48 -19.40 13.56 -15.06
CA LYS A 48 -19.96 14.92 -15.08
C LYS A 48 -21.48 14.93 -14.91
N ARG A 49 -22.20 14.02 -15.58
CA ARG A 49 -23.67 13.90 -15.47
C ARG A 49 -24.12 13.51 -14.06
N HIS A 50 -23.30 12.72 -13.35
CA HIS A 50 -23.63 12.22 -12.02
C HIS A 50 -23.01 13.05 -10.88
N GLY A 51 -22.44 14.22 -11.17
CA GLY A 51 -21.82 15.09 -10.16
C GLY A 51 -20.56 14.49 -9.52
N ILE A 52 -19.95 13.47 -10.14
CA ILE A 52 -18.76 12.81 -9.64
C ILE A 52 -17.56 13.64 -10.11
N SER A 53 -16.86 14.25 -9.16
CA SER A 53 -15.67 15.02 -9.47
C SER A 53 -14.53 14.08 -9.88
N VAL A 54 -14.01 14.25 -11.10
CA VAL A 54 -12.71 13.70 -11.49
C VAL A 54 -11.67 14.41 -10.63
N ARG A 55 -11.16 13.75 -9.59
CA ARG A 55 -10.03 14.28 -8.82
C ARG A 55 -8.83 14.40 -9.77
N ARG A 56 -8.47 15.63 -10.12
CA ARG A 56 -7.12 15.90 -10.63
C ARG A 56 -6.15 15.50 -9.53
N ARG A 57 -5.02 14.87 -9.89
CA ARG A 57 -3.93 14.59 -8.95
C ARG A 57 -3.60 15.90 -8.22
N THR A 58 -4.04 16.02 -6.98
CA THR A 58 -3.57 17.05 -6.07
C THR A 58 -2.27 16.53 -5.50
N THR A 59 -1.17 17.22 -5.74
CA THR A 59 0.06 16.98 -4.98
C THR A 59 -0.30 17.26 -3.52
N ILE A 60 -0.45 16.21 -2.71
CA ILE A 60 -0.66 16.36 -1.28
C ILE A 60 0.70 16.75 -0.71
N THR A 61 0.93 18.06 -0.54
CA THR A 61 2.03 18.56 0.25
C THR A 61 1.63 18.39 1.72
N GLN A 62 2.12 17.33 2.36
CA GLN A 62 2.01 17.21 3.81
C GLN A 62 3.04 18.13 4.45
N HIS A 63 2.62 18.90 5.46
CA HIS A 63 3.55 19.62 6.31
C HIS A 63 4.53 18.60 6.91
N LEU A 64 5.83 18.83 6.77
CA LEU A 64 6.79 17.93 7.40
C LEU A 64 6.66 18.11 8.91
N PRO A 65 6.61 17.03 9.70
CA PRO A 65 6.57 17.13 11.15
C PRO A 65 7.74 17.98 11.67
N ASP A 66 7.50 18.81 12.69
CA ASP A 66 8.55 19.68 13.27
C ASP A 66 9.75 18.87 13.80
N ASP A 67 9.54 17.59 14.14
CA ASP A 67 10.54 16.66 14.66
C ASP A 67 11.26 15.81 13.59
N GLN A 68 11.10 16.15 12.31
CA GLN A 68 11.68 15.39 11.21
C GLN A 68 13.22 15.31 11.30
N GLU A 69 13.88 16.43 11.62
CA GLU A 69 15.34 16.48 11.73
C GLU A 69 15.85 15.58 12.86
N ASP A 70 15.20 15.61 14.02
CA ASP A 70 15.55 14.77 15.16
C ASP A 70 15.44 13.28 14.84
N LYS A 71 14.37 12.88 14.14
CA LYS A 71 14.18 11.49 13.68
C LYS A 71 15.22 11.07 12.64
N LEU A 72 15.59 11.97 11.72
CA LEU A 72 16.65 11.72 10.74
C LEU A 72 18.00 11.53 11.42
N LEU A 73 18.34 12.41 12.37
CA LEU A 73 19.57 12.32 13.15
C LEU A 73 19.60 11.06 14.01
N SER A 74 18.48 10.68 14.65
CA SER A 74 18.41 9.45 15.43
C SER A 74 18.61 8.22 14.54
N PHE A 75 18.00 8.19 13.36
CA PHE A 75 18.19 7.12 12.39
C PHE A 75 19.64 7.01 11.92
N GLN A 76 20.27 8.13 11.55
CA GLN A 76 21.68 8.17 11.12
C GLN A 76 22.65 7.74 12.23
N ARG A 77 22.39 8.13 13.49
CA ARG A 77 23.18 7.70 14.64
C ARG A 77 23.08 6.20 14.86
N VAL A 78 21.87 5.67 14.77
CA VAL A 78 21.63 4.22 14.83
C VAL A 78 22.41 3.55 13.71
N GLN A 79 22.22 3.93 12.45
CA GLN A 79 22.93 3.33 11.31
C GLN A 79 24.45 3.42 11.45
N SER A 80 24.98 4.56 11.90
CA SER A 80 26.42 4.72 12.17
C SER A 80 26.91 3.76 13.26
N ARG A 81 26.08 3.50 14.29
CA ARG A 81 26.38 2.53 15.33
C ARG A 81 26.37 1.10 14.78
N TRP A 82 25.37 0.72 13.99
CA TRP A 82 25.34 -0.59 13.32
C TRP A 82 26.55 -0.79 12.41
N CYS A 83 26.94 0.22 11.63
CA CYS A 83 28.13 0.15 10.78
C CYS A 83 29.41 0.00 11.62
N LYS A 84 29.52 0.68 12.78
CA LYS A 84 30.67 0.53 13.69
C LYS A 84 30.70 -0.85 14.35
N GLU A 85 29.56 -1.35 14.83
CA GLU A 85 29.44 -2.69 15.42
C GLU A 85 29.73 -3.79 14.38
N ALA A 86 29.25 -3.65 13.15
CA ALA A 86 29.57 -4.55 12.05
C ALA A 86 31.07 -4.51 11.67
N VAL A 87 31.73 -3.35 11.74
CA VAL A 87 33.18 -3.22 11.54
C VAL A 87 33.96 -3.86 12.69
N ILE A 88 33.47 -3.79 13.94
CA ILE A 88 34.08 -4.48 15.08
C ILE A 88 33.96 -6.01 14.91
N HIS A 89 32.81 -6.52 14.45
CA HIS A 89 32.61 -7.95 14.19
C HIS A 89 33.36 -8.46 12.94
N ALA A 90 33.56 -7.63 11.92
CA ALA A 90 34.34 -7.99 10.73
C ALA A 90 35.86 -7.96 10.96
N ARG A 91 36.33 -7.37 12.08
CA ARG A 91 37.75 -7.19 12.40
C ARG A 91 38.22 -8.01 13.60
N ALA A 92 37.31 -8.74 14.26
CA ALA A 92 37.67 -9.73 15.27
C ALA A 92 38.23 -10.98 14.55
N PRO A 93 39.44 -11.45 14.89
CA PRO A 93 39.88 -12.76 14.43
C PRO A 93 38.89 -13.80 14.94
N PHE A 94 38.57 -14.76 14.08
CA PHE A 94 37.75 -15.92 14.38
C PHE A 94 38.32 -16.66 15.61
N VAL A 95 37.88 -16.30 16.80
CA VAL A 95 38.11 -17.06 18.03
C VAL A 95 36.79 -17.72 18.38
N SER A 96 36.80 -19.05 18.37
CA SER A 96 35.69 -19.95 18.61
C SER A 96 34.75 -19.45 19.71
N MET A 97 33.47 -19.30 19.40
CA MET A 97 32.43 -19.18 20.43
C MET A 97 32.30 -20.53 21.16
N PRO A 98 32.52 -20.61 22.49
CA PRO A 98 32.04 -21.74 23.26
C PRO A 98 30.51 -21.63 23.41
N LEU A 99 29.82 -22.76 23.22
CA LEU A 99 28.38 -22.89 23.43
C LEU A 99 28.00 -22.44 24.85
N GLY A 100 27.31 -21.31 24.96
CA GLY A 100 26.77 -20.77 26.21
C GLY A 100 25.24 -20.67 26.14
N VAL A 101 24.59 -21.73 26.63
CA VAL A 101 23.20 -21.88 27.11
C VAL A 101 22.28 -20.64 26.98
N PHE A 102 21.35 -20.70 26.03
CA PHE A 102 20.13 -19.88 26.05
C PHE A 102 19.24 -20.33 27.22
N HIS A 103 19.20 -19.55 28.30
CA HIS A 103 18.07 -19.63 29.24
C HIS A 103 16.86 -18.98 28.60
N SER A 104 15.82 -19.78 28.40
CA SER A 104 14.51 -19.37 27.93
C SER A 104 13.68 -18.90 29.12
N GLU A 105 13.47 -17.60 29.26
CA GLU A 105 12.29 -17.11 29.98
C GLU A 105 11.38 -16.42 28.97
N GLY A 106 10.22 -17.03 28.80
CA GLY A 106 9.26 -16.72 27.75
C GLY A 106 8.49 -15.42 28.02
N ILE A 107 8.38 -14.61 26.98
CA ILE A 107 7.25 -13.70 26.80
C ILE A 107 6.53 -14.18 25.55
N ALA A 108 5.34 -14.75 25.75
CA ALA A 108 4.53 -15.36 24.70
C ALA A 108 4.07 -14.30 23.68
N PRO A 109 4.19 -14.56 22.36
CA PRO A 109 3.54 -13.73 21.36
C PRO A 109 2.03 -14.03 21.33
N SER A 110 1.21 -12.99 21.50
CA SER A 110 -0.24 -13.04 21.29
C SER A 110 -0.54 -13.49 19.86
N LYS A 111 -1.38 -14.54 19.75
CA LYS A 111 -1.77 -15.20 18.50
C LYS A 111 -2.42 -14.22 17.50
N VAL A 112 -1.79 -14.02 16.35
CA VAL A 112 -2.48 -13.56 15.13
C VAL A 112 -2.99 -14.80 14.41
N GLY A 113 -4.31 -14.96 14.34
CA GLY A 113 -4.95 -16.08 13.66
C GLY A 113 -4.79 -15.98 12.14
N SER A 114 -4.09 -16.95 11.55
CA SER A 114 -4.08 -17.21 10.12
C SER A 114 -5.28 -18.09 9.75
N GLY A 115 -6.25 -17.53 9.01
CA GLY A 115 -7.32 -18.30 8.38
C GLY A 115 -6.79 -19.02 7.12
N ASN A 116 -7.11 -20.30 7.01
CA ASN A 116 -6.62 -21.23 6.00
C ASN A 116 -7.27 -21.00 4.62
N TYR A 117 -6.48 -21.08 3.55
CA TYR A 117 -6.96 -21.50 2.23
C TYR A 117 -6.57 -22.96 2.02
N SER A 118 -7.57 -23.84 1.97
CA SER A 118 -7.43 -25.22 1.50
C SER A 118 -7.36 -25.27 -0.02
N LYS A 119 -6.61 -26.28 -0.50
CA LYS A 119 -6.34 -26.63 -1.91
C LYS A 119 -7.59 -26.83 -2.75
#